data_AF-A0A1G9ZJ29-F1
#
_entry.id   AF-A0A1G9ZJ29-F1
#
_cell.length_a   1.000
_cell.length_b   1.000
_cell.length_c   1.000
_cell.angle_alpha   90.00
_cell.angle_beta   90.00
_cell.angle_gamma   90.00
#
_symmetry.space_group_name_H-M   'P 1'
#
loop_
_entity.id
_entity.type
_entity.pdbx_description
1 polymer ?
#
loop_
_entity_poly.entity_id
_entity_poly.type
_entity_poly.pdbx_seq_one_letter_code
_entity_poly.pdbx_strand_id
1 'polypeptide(L)'
;MLRSLGQRSVTGSDEDLRVAELRTAVSRLRRELAAHPAEFPDRGIAEDELAALAAMTTHGVPEMPRLRRSLLLIAGAIGSVSALSRGLSDVRDAVDLFGEAPRGRG
;
A
#
# COMPACT_ATOMS: atom_id res chain seq x y z
N MET A 1 -22.63 31.66 10.98
CA MET A 1 -22.66 31.50 9.50
C MET A 1 -21.25 31.63 8.95
N LEU A 2 -21.02 31.01 7.78
CA LEU A 2 -19.79 30.96 6.94
C LEU A 2 -18.96 29.67 7.02
N ARG A 3 -19.43 28.73 6.17
CA ARG A 3 -18.67 27.65 5.51
C ARG A 3 -17.47 28.22 4.75
N SER A 4 -16.34 27.52 4.77
CA SER A 4 -15.25 27.60 3.77
C SER A 4 -14.11 26.68 4.24
N LEU A 5 -13.57 25.71 3.51
CA LEU A 5 -13.70 25.30 2.11
C LEU A 5 -13.52 23.78 2.09
N GLY A 6 -14.41 23.07 1.40
CA GLY A 6 -14.13 21.71 0.97
C GLY A 6 -12.83 21.72 0.17
N GLN A 7 -11.87 20.91 0.60
CA GLN A 7 -10.68 20.61 -0.16
C GLN A 7 -11.14 20.07 -1.51
N ARG A 8 -10.95 20.93 -2.50
CA ARG A 8 -11.47 20.86 -3.85
C ARG A 8 -10.67 19.80 -4.60
N SER A 9 -11.30 18.64 -4.76
CA SER A 9 -10.94 17.58 -5.68
C SER A 9 -10.74 18.13 -7.08
N VAL A 10 -9.50 18.21 -7.55
CA VAL A 10 -9.17 18.50 -8.96
C VAL A 10 -7.87 17.80 -9.34
N THR A 11 -7.98 16.58 -9.85
CA THR A 11 -7.37 16.14 -11.12
C THR A 11 -8.20 15.00 -11.67
N GLY A 12 -8.69 15.14 -12.91
CA GLY A 12 -9.68 14.26 -13.53
C GLY A 12 -9.19 12.84 -13.79
N SER A 13 -9.38 11.99 -12.79
CA SER A 13 -10.05 10.68 -12.81
C SER A 13 -10.34 10.38 -11.33
N ASP A 14 -11.45 9.72 -11.03
CA ASP A 14 -12.03 9.48 -9.69
C ASP A 14 -11.15 8.62 -8.74
N GLU A 15 -9.84 8.58 -8.96
CA GLU A 15 -8.88 7.78 -8.21
C GLU A 15 -8.30 8.60 -7.05
N ASP A 16 -8.61 8.18 -5.83
CA ASP A 16 -8.05 8.72 -4.60
C ASP A 16 -6.50 8.71 -4.69
N LEU A 17 -5.83 9.85 -4.46
CA LEU A 17 -4.36 9.96 -4.57
C LEU A 17 -3.63 8.90 -3.73
N ARG A 18 -4.23 8.50 -2.60
CA ARG A 18 -3.72 7.45 -1.73
C ARG A 18 -3.70 6.07 -2.40
N VAL A 19 -4.70 5.80 -3.25
CA VAL A 19 -4.80 4.58 -4.06
C VAL A 19 -3.73 4.57 -5.15
N ALA A 20 -3.49 5.71 -5.80
CA ALA A 20 -2.43 5.84 -6.82
C ALA A 20 -1.02 5.65 -6.22
N GLU A 21 -0.75 6.24 -5.06
CA GLU A 21 0.51 6.05 -4.32
C GLU A 21 0.72 4.58 -3.92
N LEU A 22 -0.31 3.95 -3.33
CA LEU A 22 -0.24 2.54 -2.95
C LEU A 22 -0.02 1.62 -4.15
N ARG A 23 -0.69 1.86 -5.28
CA ARG A 23 -0.48 1.11 -6.53
C ARG A 23 0.96 1.23 -7.03
N THR A 24 1.53 2.42 -6.94
CA THR A 24 2.90 2.70 -7.38
C THR A 24 3.91 1.94 -6.50
N ALA A 25 3.75 2.03 -5.18
CA ALA A 25 4.60 1.33 -4.22
C ALA A 25 4.52 -0.20 -4.37
N VAL A 26 3.31 -0.74 -4.50
CA VAL A 26 3.09 -2.19 -4.73
C VAL A 26 3.72 -2.64 -6.04
N SER A 27 3.53 -1.88 -7.12
CA SER A 27 4.09 -2.21 -8.44
C SER A 27 5.61 -2.19 -8.43
N ARG A 28 6.22 -1.30 -7.64
CA ARG A 28 7.67 -1.25 -7.43
C ARG A 28 8.16 -2.47 -6.66
N LEU A 29 7.56 -2.76 -5.51
CA LEU A 29 7.95 -3.91 -4.68
C LEU A 29 7.82 -5.24 -5.44
N ARG A 30 6.78 -5.39 -6.27
CA ARG A 30 6.64 -6.55 -7.17
C ARG A 30 7.78 -6.69 -8.17
N ARG A 31 8.27 -5.57 -8.73
CA ARG A 31 9.44 -5.59 -9.65
C ARG A 31 10.71 -5.93 -8.91
N GLU A 32 10.92 -5.37 -7.72
CA GLU A 32 12.07 -5.67 -6.87
C GLU A 32 12.06 -7.15 -6.47
N LEU A 33 10.90 -7.69 -6.10
CA LEU A 33 10.71 -9.11 -5.78
C LEU A 33 10.96 -10.02 -6.98
N ALA A 34 10.44 -9.69 -8.16
CA ALA A 34 10.66 -10.46 -9.39
C ALA A 34 12.12 -10.42 -9.88
N ALA A 35 12.83 -9.32 -9.61
CA ALA A 35 14.25 -9.18 -9.91
C ALA A 35 15.15 -9.80 -8.84
N HIS A 36 14.60 -10.20 -7.68
CA HIS A 36 15.38 -10.76 -6.59
C HIS A 36 15.71 -12.24 -6.88
N PRO A 37 17.00 -12.61 -7.00
CA PRO A 37 17.38 -13.97 -7.37
C PRO A 37 17.24 -14.99 -6.24
N ALA A 38 17.02 -14.55 -5.00
CA ALA A 38 16.90 -15.46 -3.87
C ALA A 38 15.49 -16.06 -3.80
N GLU A 39 15.43 -17.38 -3.79
CA GLU A 39 14.22 -18.12 -3.45
C GLU A 39 14.16 -18.21 -1.92
N PHE A 40 13.16 -17.54 -1.32
CA PHE A 40 12.86 -17.67 0.09
C PHE A 40 11.55 -18.46 0.27
N PRO A 41 11.39 -19.20 1.39
CA PRO A 41 10.31 -20.18 1.58
C PRO A 41 8.91 -19.62 1.32
N ASP A 42 8.69 -18.38 1.73
CA ASP A 42 7.38 -17.73 1.68
C ASP A 42 7.24 -16.76 0.50
N ARG A 43 8.09 -16.89 -0.53
CA ARG A 43 8.05 -16.00 -1.71
C ARG A 43 6.69 -16.01 -2.41
N GLY A 44 6.09 -17.18 -2.60
CA GLY A 44 4.76 -17.29 -3.20
C GLY A 44 3.70 -16.54 -2.39
N ILE A 45 3.75 -16.63 -1.06
CA ILE A 45 2.84 -15.92 -0.17
C ILE A 45 2.99 -14.41 -0.32
N ALA A 46 4.24 -13.91 -0.40
CA ALA A 46 4.50 -12.49 -0.62
C ALA A 46 3.96 -12.00 -1.97
N GLU A 47 4.17 -12.79 -3.04
CA GLU A 47 3.67 -12.46 -4.39
C GLU A 47 2.13 -12.44 -4.45
N ASP A 48 1.48 -13.44 -3.84
CA ASP A 48 0.02 -13.55 -3.77
C ASP A 48 -0.60 -12.39 -2.99
N GLU A 49 -0.04 -12.03 -1.83
CA GLU A 49 -0.52 -10.89 -1.04
C GLU A 49 -0.28 -9.54 -1.75
N LEU A 50 0.83 -9.39 -2.49
CA LEU A 50 1.06 -8.21 -3.32
C LEU A 50 0.06 -8.12 -4.48
N ALA A 51 -0.31 -9.25 -5.08
CA ALA A 51 -1.36 -9.30 -6.08
C ALA A 51 -2.74 -8.95 -5.48
N ALA A 52 -3.03 -9.42 -4.27
CA ALA A 52 -4.25 -9.07 -3.54
C ALA A 52 -4.31 -7.56 -3.21
N LEU A 53 -3.21 -6.95 -2.75
CA LEU A 53 -3.10 -5.50 -2.54
C LEU A 53 -3.39 -4.73 -3.84
N ALA A 54 -2.76 -5.13 -4.95
CA ALA A 54 -3.00 -4.51 -6.24
C ALA A 54 -4.48 -4.63 -6.66
N ALA A 55 -5.09 -5.82 -6.52
CA ALA A 55 -6.50 -6.02 -6.85
C ALA A 55 -7.43 -5.14 -5.99
N MET A 56 -7.15 -5.02 -4.68
CA MET A 56 -7.94 -4.16 -3.80
C MET A 56 -7.91 -2.70 -4.23
N THR A 57 -6.76 -2.20 -4.66
CA THR A 57 -6.66 -0.83 -5.20
C THR A 57 -7.39 -0.66 -6.53
N THR A 58 -7.59 -1.73 -7.32
CA THR A 58 -8.34 -1.71 -8.59
C THR A 58 -9.84 -1.53 -8.40
N HIS A 59 -10.40 -2.09 -7.33
CA HIS A 59 -11.84 -2.14 -7.09
C HIS A 59 -12.40 -0.97 -6.24
N GLY A 60 -11.55 -0.07 -5.74
CA GLY A 60 -11.98 1.11 -4.97
C GLY A 60 -11.03 1.43 -3.81
N VAL A 61 -11.55 2.09 -2.77
CA VAL A 61 -10.79 2.43 -1.56
C VAL A 61 -10.70 1.19 -0.65
N PRO A 62 -9.49 0.62 -0.44
CA PRO A 62 -9.31 -0.54 0.43
C PRO A 62 -9.56 -0.23 1.92
N GLU A 63 -10.07 -1.22 2.66
CA GLU A 63 -10.30 -1.10 4.10
C GLU A 63 -9.00 -1.18 4.91
N MET A 64 -8.80 -0.27 5.87
CA MET A 64 -7.58 -0.21 6.69
C MET A 64 -7.22 -1.51 7.44
N PRO A 65 -8.16 -2.23 8.07
CA PRO A 65 -7.85 -3.52 8.70
C PRO A 65 -7.29 -4.55 7.71
N ARG A 66 -7.79 -4.53 6.47
CA ARG A 66 -7.38 -5.44 5.41
C ARG A 66 -6.00 -5.10 4.86
N LEU A 67 -5.73 -3.80 4.63
CA LEU A 67 -4.40 -3.32 4.26
C LEU A 67 -3.33 -3.71 5.29
N ARG A 68 -3.61 -3.47 6.58
CA ARG A 68 -2.69 -3.81 7.67
C ARG A 68 -2.42 -5.31 7.75
N ARG A 69 -3.45 -6.14 7.57
CA ARG A 69 -3.29 -7.61 7.55
C ARG A 69 -2.37 -8.04 6.41
N SER A 70 -2.63 -7.60 5.18
CA SER A 70 -1.78 -7.97 4.04
C SER A 70 -0.35 -7.45 4.20
N LEU A 71 -0.16 -6.23 4.73
CA LEU A 71 1.18 -5.72 5.01
C LEU A 71 1.96 -6.58 6.01
N LEU A 72 1.29 -7.06 7.07
CA LEU A 72 1.93 -7.95 8.05
C LEU A 72 2.30 -9.31 7.44
N LEU A 73 1.44 -9.86 6.57
CA LEU A 73 1.74 -11.12 5.87
C LEU A 73 2.92 -10.96 4.91
N ILE A 74 2.96 -9.87 4.13
CA ILE A 74 4.09 -9.54 3.24
C ILE A 74 5.38 -9.36 4.05
N ALA A 75 5.33 -8.61 5.16
CA ALA A 75 6.50 -8.40 6.01
C ALA A 75 7.01 -9.70 6.65
N GLY A 76 6.10 -10.58 7.08
CA GLY A 76 6.44 -11.90 7.60
C GLY A 76 7.05 -12.83 6.53
N ALA A 77 6.50 -12.80 5.32
CA ALA A 77 6.95 -13.62 4.20
C ALA A 77 8.29 -13.16 3.60
N ILE A 78 8.50 -11.84 3.48
CA ILE A 78 9.77 -11.25 3.01
C ILE A 78 10.85 -11.36 4.10
N GLY A 79 10.48 -11.26 5.38
CA GLY A 79 11.41 -11.30 6.49
C GLY A 79 12.45 -10.16 6.47
N SER A 80 13.66 -10.43 6.97
CA SER A 80 14.76 -9.45 7.07
C SER A 80 15.54 -9.25 5.76
N VAL A 81 14.92 -9.44 4.59
CA VAL A 81 15.60 -9.25 3.29
C VAL A 81 15.84 -7.76 3.05
N SER A 82 17.05 -7.30 3.37
CA SER A 82 17.43 -5.88 3.26
C SER A 82 17.24 -5.29 1.87
N ALA A 83 17.38 -6.11 0.81
CA ALA A 83 17.18 -5.69 -0.57
C ALA A 83 15.74 -5.23 -0.88
N LEU A 84 14.76 -5.76 -0.14
CA LEU A 84 13.33 -5.45 -0.30
C LEU A 84 12.81 -4.48 0.77
N SER A 85 13.67 -4.10 1.73
CA SER A 85 13.30 -3.22 2.84
C SER A 85 12.79 -1.86 2.37
N ARG A 86 13.40 -1.29 1.32
CA ARG A 86 13.00 0.01 0.77
C ARG A 86 11.61 -0.06 0.13
N GLY A 87 11.38 -1.02 -0.76
CA GLY A 87 10.06 -1.21 -1.36
C GLY A 87 8.98 -1.52 -0.32
N LEU A 88 9.32 -2.27 0.74
CA LEU A 88 8.40 -2.55 1.84
C LEU A 88 8.06 -1.30 2.67
N SER A 89 9.05 -0.44 2.95
CA SER A 89 8.82 0.86 3.59
C SER A 89 7.93 1.76 2.75
N ASP A 90 8.17 1.87 1.43
CA ASP A 90 7.33 2.67 0.53
C ASP A 90 5.85 2.21 0.57
N VAL A 91 5.60 0.89 0.63
CA VAL A 91 4.24 0.33 0.76
C VAL A 91 3.63 0.65 2.12
N ARG A 92 4.41 0.57 3.20
CA ARG A 92 3.95 0.92 4.55
C ARG A 92 3.52 2.39 4.63
N ASP A 93 4.35 3.30 4.12
CA ASP A 93 4.05 4.73 4.12
C ASP A 93 2.78 5.02 3.33
N ALA A 94 2.59 4.36 2.18
CA ALA A 94 1.37 4.49 1.39
C ALA A 94 0.12 3.95 2.11
N VAL A 95 0.23 2.84 2.87
CA VAL A 95 -0.85 2.32 3.71
C VAL A 95 -1.20 3.29 4.84
N ASP A 96 -0.21 3.96 5.44
CA ASP A 96 -0.44 4.91 6.53
C ASP A 96 -1.28 6.13 6.09
N LEU A 97 -1.24 6.51 4.81
CA LEU A 97 -2.11 7.56 4.24
C LEU A 97 -3.62 7.24 4.35
N PHE A 98 -3.99 5.95 4.39
CA PHE A 98 -5.38 5.52 4.61
C PHE A 98 -5.78 5.57 6.09
N GLY A 99 -4.79 5.53 6.99
CA GLY A 99 -4.95 5.59 8.44
C GLY A 99 -5.01 7.01 9.01
N GLU A 100 -4.64 8.02 8.21
CA GLU A 100 -4.78 9.44 8.51
C GLU A 100 -6.25 9.87 8.35
N ALA A 101 -7.15 9.27 9.14
CA ALA A 101 -8.32 10.03 9.57
C ALA A 101 -7.77 11.22 10.36
N PRO A 102 -8.23 12.47 10.14
CA PRO A 102 -7.77 13.60 10.93
C PRO A 102 -8.08 13.25 12.38
N ARG A 103 -7.06 12.88 13.14
CA ARG A 103 -7.20 12.59 14.56
C ARG A 103 -7.39 13.94 15.22
N GLY A 104 -8.61 14.46 15.11
CA GLY A 104 -9.15 15.38 16.07
C GLY A 104 -9.21 14.65 17.41
N ARG A 105 -8.20 14.88 18.24
CA ARG A 105 -8.28 14.82 19.69
C ARG A 105 -7.01 15.49 20.23
N GLY A 106 -7.08 16.54 21.02
CA GLY A 106 -8.12 16.88 22.00
C GLY A 106 -7.51 16.76 23.37
#